data_AF-A0AA39C4N1-F1
#
_entry.id   AF-A0AA39C4N1-F1
#
_cell.length_a   1.000
_cell.length_b   1.000
_cell.length_c   1.000
_cell.angle_alpha   90.00
_cell.angle_beta   90.00
_cell.angle_gamma   90.00
#
_symmetry.space_group_name_H-M   'P 1'
#
loop_
_entity.id
_entity.type
_entity.pdbx_description
1 polymer ?
#
loop_
_entity_poly.entity_id
_entity_poly.type
_entity_poly.pdbx_seq_one_letter_code
_entity_poly.pdbx_strand_id
1 'polypeptide(L)'
;MDYEKYQISDPPTRDVSMRGKLNASDVERGLVKPYSVSSVYTRKKAGIIRGVTVVGGTRSGRGTILRTLIFVFLATFLWLQLHVISLTGRNLPSQSSINESLYALVPKQYHRFLKDRRNSTAQQGTNNTHGSFDDLDLIEIQRYIQRANNEQKILNDDAFAPLSQDSPIIIIQVHSRLTYLRHLIVSLAQAKDIERVLLVFSHDVWSPDINYLIQSVNFCRVMQIFYPYSIQTHPYTFPGEDPNDCPRNIDKQQAMTLKCINAHHPDLYGHYREAKFTQTKHHWWWKANRVFDQLTITRNHTGMVLFLEEDHYVAEDFLHVLQLMERTSKHSCERCNVLSLGTYLKTYNYYADSRKAEVIPWISSKHNMGMAFNRITWNKLRKCAAQFCSYDDYNWDWSLQYVAQTCLPPSVGAGAAPRVDSGLIAMVMRAPRVFHIGECGIHHKKNNCESTAVIAKVQNVLKSARVHMFPQQLTLTIGGVIKKTKLKKGNGGWGDLRDHELCLNMTINPILDTTFY
;
A
#
# COMPACT_ATOMS: atom_id res chain seq x y z
N MET A 1 -59.18 -28.73 23.99
CA MET A 1 -59.69 -27.39 23.61
C MET A 1 -58.96 -26.98 22.35
N ASP A 2 -59.56 -27.40 21.23
CA ASP A 2 -59.70 -26.78 19.91
C ASP A 2 -58.55 -25.93 19.35
N TYR A 3 -57.85 -26.30 18.26
CA TYR A 3 -58.23 -26.51 16.83
C TYR A 3 -58.59 -25.23 16.05
N GLU A 4 -57.71 -24.87 15.10
CA GLU A 4 -57.92 -24.33 13.71
C GLU A 4 -56.54 -23.83 13.21
N LYS A 5 -55.83 -24.26 12.14
CA LYS A 5 -56.07 -24.83 10.79
C LYS A 5 -56.82 -23.86 9.86
N TYR A 6 -56.15 -23.03 9.06
CA TYR A 6 -55.78 -23.14 7.62
C TYR A 6 -55.84 -21.66 7.09
N GLN A 7 -55.21 -21.15 6.04
CA GLN A 7 -55.03 -21.64 4.67
C GLN A 7 -54.14 -20.67 3.86
N ILE A 8 -53.63 -21.19 2.74
CA ILE A 8 -52.80 -20.59 1.68
C ILE A 8 -53.63 -19.71 0.72
N SER A 9 -53.06 -18.61 0.19
CA SER A 9 -53.40 -18.09 -1.15
C SER A 9 -52.43 -16.98 -1.66
N ASP A 10 -51.75 -17.28 -2.78
CA ASP A 10 -51.31 -16.33 -3.84
C ASP A 10 -52.31 -16.49 -5.02
N PRO A 11 -52.32 -15.64 -6.08
CA PRO A 11 -52.07 -14.21 -6.25
C PRO A 11 -53.29 -13.53 -6.97
N PRO A 12 -53.15 -12.35 -7.61
CA PRO A 12 -53.42 -12.36 -9.06
C PRO A 12 -52.55 -11.43 -9.93
N THR A 13 -52.24 -11.96 -11.10
CA THR A 13 -51.79 -11.30 -12.34
C THR A 13 -52.84 -10.36 -12.92
N ARG A 14 -52.41 -9.26 -13.56
CA ARG A 14 -53.21 -8.51 -14.54
C ARG A 14 -52.47 -8.40 -15.88
N ASP A 15 -53.09 -9.02 -16.88
CA ASP A 15 -52.88 -8.82 -18.31
C ASP A 15 -53.56 -7.53 -18.79
N VAL A 16 -52.93 -6.78 -19.69
CA VAL A 16 -53.62 -5.96 -20.70
C VAL A 16 -52.86 -6.03 -22.04
N SER A 17 -53.43 -6.86 -22.92
CA SER A 17 -53.75 -6.64 -24.34
C SER A 17 -52.66 -6.35 -25.39
N MET A 18 -52.62 -7.27 -26.35
CA MET A 18 -52.01 -7.23 -27.67
C MET A 18 -52.79 -6.39 -28.71
N ARG A 19 -52.04 -5.81 -29.66
CA ARG A 19 -52.34 -5.69 -31.12
C ARG A 19 -51.05 -5.14 -31.78
N GLY A 20 -50.45 -5.67 -32.83
CA GLY A 20 -50.69 -6.84 -33.68
C GLY A 20 -49.77 -6.77 -34.92
N LYS A 21 -49.51 -7.94 -35.51
CA LYS A 21 -49.07 -8.24 -36.90
C LYS A 21 -47.57 -8.23 -37.26
N LEU A 22 -47.02 -9.46 -37.30
CA LEU A 22 -46.58 -10.22 -38.49
C LEU A 22 -45.72 -9.51 -39.56
N ASN A 23 -44.44 -9.90 -39.75
CA ASN A 23 -44.05 -10.98 -40.67
C ASN A 23 -42.50 -11.13 -40.82
N ALA A 24 -42.12 -12.39 -40.99
CA ALA A 24 -41.02 -12.96 -41.79
C ALA A 24 -39.53 -12.61 -41.51
N SER A 25 -38.82 -13.72 -41.32
CA SER A 25 -37.39 -14.00 -41.32
C SER A 25 -36.61 -13.45 -42.52
N ASP A 26 -35.37 -12.99 -42.29
CA ASP A 26 -34.17 -13.69 -42.74
C ASP A 26 -32.85 -13.09 -42.19
N VAL A 27 -32.01 -14.01 -41.69
CA VAL A 27 -30.53 -14.06 -41.77
C VAL A 27 -29.72 -12.77 -41.55
N GLU A 28 -28.97 -12.66 -40.43
CA GLU A 28 -27.51 -12.49 -40.51
C GLU A 28 -26.76 -12.67 -39.17
N ARG A 29 -25.61 -13.33 -39.29
CA ARG A 29 -24.57 -13.48 -38.26
C ARG A 29 -23.87 -12.14 -38.03
N GLY A 30 -23.58 -11.78 -36.78
CA GLY A 30 -22.76 -10.61 -36.47
C GLY A 30 -21.98 -10.77 -35.17
N LEU A 31 -20.73 -11.23 -35.29
CA LEU A 31 -19.72 -11.19 -34.23
C LEU A 31 -19.53 -9.76 -33.72
N VAL A 32 -19.56 -9.57 -32.39
CA VAL A 32 -19.07 -8.35 -31.74
C VAL A 32 -17.79 -8.70 -30.98
N LYS A 33 -16.65 -8.27 -31.54
CA LYS A 33 -15.35 -8.19 -30.87
C LYS A 33 -14.92 -6.72 -30.75
N PRO A 34 -14.01 -6.40 -29.81
CA PRO A 34 -14.01 -5.15 -29.06
C PRO A 34 -13.11 -4.07 -29.67
N TYR A 35 -13.48 -2.81 -29.42
CA TYR A 35 -12.67 -1.64 -29.79
C TYR A 35 -11.40 -1.55 -28.94
N SER A 36 -10.25 -1.67 -29.61
CA SER A 36 -8.94 -1.25 -29.11
C SER A 36 -8.70 0.22 -29.42
N VAL A 37 -8.09 0.93 -28.46
CA VAL A 37 -7.65 2.32 -28.55
C VAL A 37 -6.50 2.44 -29.56
N SER A 38 -6.74 3.10 -30.70
CA SER A 38 -5.72 3.37 -31.72
C SER A 38 -5.08 4.75 -31.57
N SER A 39 -3.75 4.75 -31.56
CA SER A 39 -2.84 5.90 -31.63
C SER A 39 -3.03 6.71 -32.91
N VAL A 40 -2.97 8.04 -32.78
CA VAL A 40 -3.04 9.00 -33.89
C VAL A 40 -1.68 9.05 -34.60
N TYR A 41 -1.63 8.55 -35.84
CA TYR A 41 -0.62 8.88 -36.85
C TYR A 41 -1.34 9.42 -38.08
N THR A 42 -1.11 10.68 -38.43
CA THR A 42 -1.71 11.35 -39.59
C THR A 42 -0.85 11.13 -40.84
N ARG A 43 -1.39 10.42 -41.84
CA ARG A 43 -0.81 10.31 -43.19
C ARG A 43 -1.75 11.03 -44.18
N LYS A 44 -1.25 12.11 -44.80
CA LYS A 44 -1.97 12.94 -45.79
C LYS A 44 -2.20 12.17 -47.11
N LYS A 45 -3.42 12.25 -47.64
CA LYS A 45 -3.83 11.82 -48.99
C LYS A 45 -3.33 12.79 -50.06
N ALA A 46 -2.91 12.23 -51.20
CA ALA A 46 -2.59 12.94 -52.43
C ALA A 46 -3.86 13.26 -53.24
N GLY A 47 -3.92 14.46 -53.82
CA GLY A 47 -4.92 14.89 -54.78
C GLY A 47 -4.23 15.62 -55.94
N ILE A 48 -4.49 15.14 -57.15
CA ILE A 48 -3.93 15.59 -58.44
C ILE A 48 -4.66 16.85 -58.91
N ILE A 49 -3.93 17.85 -59.41
CA ILE A 49 -4.50 19.01 -60.14
C ILE A 49 -3.76 19.15 -61.49
N ARG A 50 -4.52 19.17 -62.59
CA ARG A 50 -4.06 19.58 -63.94
C ARG A 50 -4.31 21.08 -64.12
N GLY A 51 -3.46 21.71 -64.93
CA GLY A 51 -3.11 23.13 -64.83
C GLY A 51 -3.96 24.12 -65.61
N VAL A 52 -3.68 25.39 -65.33
CA VAL A 52 -3.78 26.53 -66.25
C VAL A 52 -2.60 27.48 -65.96
N THR A 53 -1.84 27.80 -67.00
CA THR A 53 -0.74 28.77 -67.07
C THR A 53 -1.27 30.20 -67.22
N VAL A 54 -0.65 31.21 -66.57
CA VAL A 54 -0.18 32.48 -67.19
C VAL A 54 0.83 33.19 -66.25
N VAL A 55 2.09 33.22 -66.71
CA VAL A 55 3.12 34.30 -66.76
C VAL A 55 3.30 35.31 -65.59
N GLY A 56 4.55 35.39 -65.10
CA GLY A 56 5.22 36.67 -64.80
C GLY A 56 5.90 36.79 -63.43
N GLY A 57 7.24 36.81 -63.38
CA GLY A 57 8.00 37.41 -62.25
C GLY A 57 9.10 36.55 -61.60
N THR A 58 10.32 36.67 -62.12
CA THR A 58 11.64 36.61 -61.44
C THR A 58 11.78 35.77 -60.14
N ARG A 59 12.29 34.54 -60.28
CA ARG A 59 12.81 33.69 -59.19
C ARG A 59 14.30 33.99 -58.94
N SER A 60 14.65 34.74 -57.89
CA SER A 60 16.02 34.69 -57.31
C SER A 60 16.16 35.15 -55.84
N GLY A 61 15.09 35.08 -55.01
CA GLY A 61 15.17 35.52 -53.60
C GLY A 61 14.51 34.60 -52.57
N ARG A 62 13.55 33.78 -52.98
CA ARG A 62 12.76 32.92 -52.05
C ARG A 62 13.48 31.66 -51.58
N GLY A 63 14.43 31.13 -52.37
CA GLY A 63 15.19 29.94 -52.01
C GLY A 63 16.19 30.19 -50.89
N THR A 64 16.81 31.38 -50.88
CA THR A 64 17.80 31.77 -49.88
C THR A 64 17.14 32.01 -48.53
N ILE A 65 16.03 32.75 -48.49
CA ILE A 65 15.31 33.04 -47.24
C ILE A 65 14.79 31.75 -46.57
N LEU A 66 14.24 30.82 -47.34
CA LEU A 66 13.76 29.54 -46.81
C LEU A 66 14.93 28.67 -46.28
N ARG A 67 16.07 28.65 -46.98
CA ARG A 67 17.27 27.96 -46.51
C ARG A 67 17.82 28.59 -45.23
N THR A 68 17.85 29.93 -45.13
CA THR A 68 18.27 30.63 -43.92
C THR A 68 17.34 30.33 -42.75
N LEU A 69 16.02 30.32 -42.96
CA LEU A 69 15.04 29.99 -41.91
C LEU A 69 15.17 28.54 -41.42
N ILE A 70 15.38 27.59 -42.33
CA ILE A 70 15.63 26.18 -41.97
C ILE A 70 16.95 26.06 -41.19
N PHE A 71 17.98 26.79 -41.60
CA PHE A 71 19.28 26.76 -40.93
C PHE A 71 19.19 27.37 -39.52
N VAL A 72 18.48 28.49 -39.36
CA VAL A 72 18.23 29.11 -38.04
C VAL A 72 17.39 28.19 -37.16
N PHE A 73 16.36 27.53 -37.70
CA PHE A 73 15.58 26.54 -36.95
C PHE A 73 16.43 25.35 -36.51
N LEU A 74 17.26 24.79 -37.39
CA LEU A 74 18.14 23.68 -37.04
C LEU A 74 19.22 24.11 -36.03
N ALA A 75 19.80 25.29 -36.19
CA ALA A 75 20.80 25.82 -35.26
C ALA A 75 20.20 26.10 -33.88
N THR A 76 19.00 26.68 -33.81
CA THR A 76 18.29 26.91 -32.54
C THR A 76 17.81 25.61 -31.92
N PHE A 77 17.36 24.63 -32.71
CA PHE A 77 17.00 23.30 -32.22
C PHE A 77 18.22 22.55 -31.69
N LEU A 78 19.35 22.58 -32.39
CA LEU A 78 20.60 21.96 -31.94
C LEU A 78 21.15 22.66 -30.69
N TRP A 79 21.06 23.99 -30.65
CA TRP A 79 21.42 24.76 -29.47
C TRP A 79 20.51 24.42 -28.29
N LEU A 80 19.19 24.31 -28.46
CA LEU A 80 18.28 23.86 -27.41
C LEU A 80 18.59 22.43 -26.96
N GLN A 81 18.87 21.51 -27.88
CA GLN A 81 19.24 20.13 -27.55
C GLN A 81 20.55 20.10 -26.76
N LEU A 82 21.57 20.85 -27.17
CA LEU A 82 22.84 20.98 -26.45
C LEU A 82 22.67 21.70 -25.11
N HIS A 83 21.76 22.68 -25.01
CA HIS A 83 21.48 23.39 -23.77
C HIS A 83 20.69 22.50 -22.79
N VAL A 84 19.75 21.69 -23.29
CA VAL A 84 19.04 20.65 -22.53
C VAL A 84 20.00 19.56 -22.10
N ILE A 85 20.91 19.09 -22.97
CA ILE A 85 21.98 18.13 -22.61
C ILE A 85 22.97 18.77 -21.64
N SER A 86 23.24 20.08 -21.70
CA SER A 86 24.06 20.78 -20.71
C SER A 86 23.30 21.01 -19.38
N LEU A 87 21.97 21.06 -19.40
CA LEU A 87 21.12 21.18 -18.21
C LEU A 87 20.88 19.81 -17.55
N THR A 88 20.86 18.72 -18.31
CA THR A 88 20.73 17.34 -17.82
C THR A 88 22.08 16.64 -17.63
N GLY A 89 23.15 17.12 -18.28
CA GLY A 89 24.50 16.57 -18.24
C GLY A 89 25.45 17.28 -17.27
N ARG A 90 25.01 18.34 -16.58
CA ARG A 90 25.76 18.88 -15.43
C ARG A 90 25.40 18.09 -14.17
N ASN A 91 26.28 17.13 -13.87
CA ASN A 91 26.41 16.41 -12.61
C ASN A 91 25.19 15.58 -12.20
N LEU A 92 25.05 14.39 -12.80
CA LEU A 92 24.55 13.29 -11.98
C LEU A 92 25.64 13.04 -10.93
N PRO A 93 25.37 13.29 -9.63
CA PRO A 93 26.38 13.05 -8.62
C PRO A 93 26.69 11.55 -8.64
N SER A 94 27.97 11.17 -8.55
CA SER A 94 28.32 9.76 -8.35
C SER A 94 27.54 9.22 -7.15
N GLN A 95 27.19 7.94 -7.15
CA GLN A 95 26.42 7.32 -6.06
C GLN A 95 27.01 7.63 -4.66
N SER A 96 28.33 7.78 -4.58
CA SER A 96 29.04 8.23 -3.37
C SER A 96 28.65 9.64 -2.91
N SER A 97 28.57 10.62 -3.81
CA SER A 97 28.18 12.00 -3.49
C SER A 97 26.69 12.18 -3.16
N ILE A 98 25.81 11.35 -3.72
CA ILE A 98 24.39 11.33 -3.33
C ILE A 98 24.26 10.83 -1.89
N ASN A 99 24.96 9.74 -1.55
CA ASN A 99 24.97 9.20 -0.20
C ASN A 99 25.51 10.23 0.81
N GLU A 100 26.62 10.91 0.50
CA GLU A 100 27.20 11.96 1.37
C GLU A 100 26.24 13.15 1.58
N SER A 101 25.54 13.58 0.53
CA SER A 101 24.50 14.62 0.62
C SER A 101 23.25 14.19 1.40
N LEU A 102 22.90 12.90 1.37
CA LEU A 102 21.79 12.32 2.12
C LEU A 102 22.10 12.27 3.61
N TYR A 103 23.32 11.87 3.99
CA TYR A 103 23.78 11.95 5.38
C TYR A 103 23.78 13.39 5.90
N ALA A 104 24.11 14.38 5.05
CA ALA A 104 24.13 15.79 5.44
C ALA A 104 22.74 16.34 5.83
N LEU A 105 21.65 15.77 5.31
CA LEU A 105 20.27 16.16 5.65
C LEU A 105 19.76 15.48 6.94
N VAL A 106 20.48 14.47 7.44
CA VAL A 106 20.12 13.74 8.66
C VAL A 106 20.98 14.22 9.83
N PRO A 107 20.41 14.49 11.02
CA PRO A 107 21.18 14.83 12.21
C PRO A 107 22.24 13.76 12.54
N LYS A 108 23.46 14.19 12.88
CA LYS A 108 24.62 13.30 13.10
C LYS A 108 24.35 12.17 14.11
N GLN A 109 23.53 12.42 15.15
CA GLN A 109 23.21 11.39 16.14
C GLN A 109 22.47 10.17 15.56
N TYR A 110 21.81 10.32 14.40
CA TYR A 110 21.04 9.25 13.77
C TYR A 110 21.79 8.54 12.65
N HIS A 111 22.99 9.01 12.28
CA HIS A 111 23.82 8.38 11.24
C HIS A 111 24.16 6.92 11.57
N ARG A 112 24.18 6.54 12.85
CA ARG A 112 24.40 5.14 13.26
C ARG A 112 23.40 4.15 12.67
N PHE A 113 22.16 4.60 12.40
CA PHE A 113 21.13 3.75 11.78
C PHE A 113 21.32 3.59 10.27
N LEU A 114 22.08 4.49 9.64
CA LEU A 114 22.27 4.54 8.19
C LEU A 114 23.57 3.84 7.74
N LYS A 115 24.53 3.62 8.64
CA LYS A 115 25.82 3.01 8.31
C LYS A 115 25.67 1.52 8.00
N ASP A 116 26.29 1.07 6.91
CA ASP A 116 26.46 -0.35 6.61
C ASP A 116 27.60 -0.96 7.43
N ARG A 117 27.34 -2.14 8.03
CA ARG A 117 28.33 -2.85 8.85
C ARG A 117 29.51 -3.40 8.04
N ARG A 118 29.40 -3.49 6.71
CA ARG A 118 30.45 -4.09 5.85
C ARG A 118 31.82 -3.40 5.98
N ASN A 119 31.88 -2.14 6.44
CA ASN A 119 33.14 -1.41 6.56
C ASN A 119 33.82 -1.52 7.94
N SER A 120 33.19 -2.09 8.97
CA SER A 120 33.77 -2.14 10.32
C SER A 120 34.43 -3.48 10.69
N THR A 121 34.21 -4.53 9.88
CA THR A 121 34.76 -5.88 10.13
C THR A 121 35.92 -6.27 9.21
N ALA A 122 36.39 -5.37 8.33
CA ALA A 122 37.50 -5.66 7.40
C ALA A 122 38.91 -5.38 7.98
N GLN A 123 39.05 -5.02 9.27
CA GLN A 123 40.34 -4.65 9.87
C GLN A 123 40.74 -5.39 11.15
N GLN A 124 40.15 -6.55 11.46
CA GLN A 124 40.76 -7.47 12.43
C GLN A 124 40.76 -8.90 11.87
N GLY A 125 41.95 -9.49 11.88
CA GLY A 125 42.33 -10.64 11.07
C GLY A 125 41.76 -11.99 11.51
N THR A 126 41.81 -12.89 10.52
CA THR A 126 42.08 -14.34 10.62
C THR A 126 41.16 -15.18 11.51
N ASN A 127 40.08 -15.70 10.94
CA ASN A 127 40.00 -17.11 10.54
C ASN A 127 38.73 -17.36 9.73
N ASN A 128 38.91 -18.01 8.57
CA ASN A 128 37.84 -18.44 7.68
C ASN A 128 36.89 -19.40 8.39
N THR A 129 35.76 -18.89 8.82
CA THR A 129 34.45 -19.52 8.61
C THR A 129 33.56 -18.49 7.93
N HIS A 130 33.57 -18.50 6.60
CA HIS A 130 32.47 -17.95 5.82
C HIS A 130 31.23 -18.81 6.12
N GLY A 131 30.61 -18.61 7.28
CA GLY A 131 29.22 -19.01 7.51
C GLY A 131 28.38 -18.10 6.65
N SER A 132 27.89 -18.63 5.53
CA SER A 132 26.94 -17.94 4.68
C SER A 132 25.75 -17.48 5.53
N PHE A 133 25.20 -16.33 5.21
CA PHE A 133 23.91 -15.86 5.75
C PHE A 133 22.75 -16.84 5.43
N ASP A 134 23.00 -17.88 4.63
CA ASP A 134 22.08 -18.96 4.23
C ASP A 134 21.99 -20.15 5.22
N ASP A 135 22.83 -20.24 6.25
CA ASP A 135 22.95 -21.47 7.08
C ASP A 135 22.21 -21.40 8.44
N LEU A 136 21.19 -20.55 8.59
CA LEU A 136 20.26 -20.76 9.72
C LEU A 136 19.31 -21.88 9.34
N ASP A 137 19.37 -22.98 10.10
CA ASP A 137 18.46 -24.10 9.93
C ASP A 137 17.01 -23.60 10.05
N LEU A 138 16.14 -24.02 9.14
CA LEU A 138 14.72 -23.70 9.11
C LEU A 138 14.06 -23.94 10.48
N ILE A 139 14.45 -25.03 11.14
CA ILE A 139 13.98 -25.40 12.47
C ILE A 139 14.39 -24.35 13.50
N GLU A 140 15.60 -23.80 13.39
CA GLU A 140 16.11 -22.75 14.27
C GLU A 140 15.33 -21.44 14.09
N ILE A 141 15.10 -21.04 12.83
CA ILE A 141 14.28 -19.85 12.50
C ILE A 141 12.87 -19.99 13.10
N GLN A 142 12.23 -21.14 12.91
CA GLN A 142 10.90 -21.41 13.46
C GLN A 142 10.90 -21.33 15.00
N ARG A 143 11.90 -21.92 15.68
CA ARG A 143 12.06 -21.84 17.14
C ARG A 143 12.25 -20.40 17.60
N TYR A 144 13.05 -19.60 16.90
CA TYR A 144 13.24 -18.19 17.24
C TYR A 144 11.97 -17.37 17.10
N ILE A 145 11.21 -17.59 16.01
CA ILE A 145 9.91 -16.95 15.78
C ILE A 145 8.94 -17.31 16.90
N GLN A 146 8.82 -18.60 17.23
CA GLN A 146 7.92 -19.07 18.29
C GLN A 146 8.31 -18.45 19.64
N ARG A 147 9.60 -18.48 19.99
CA ARG A 147 10.12 -17.90 21.22
C ARG A 147 9.84 -16.41 21.30
N ALA A 148 10.20 -15.63 20.27
CA ALA A 148 10.00 -14.19 20.25
C ALA A 148 8.51 -13.80 20.37
N ASN A 149 7.63 -14.51 19.66
CA ASN A 149 6.19 -14.29 19.73
C ASN A 149 5.60 -14.65 21.10
N ASN A 150 6.09 -15.70 21.76
CA ASN A 150 5.62 -16.13 23.07
C ASN A 150 6.11 -15.19 24.18
N GLU A 151 7.39 -14.81 24.14
CA GLU A 151 8.00 -13.93 25.14
C GLU A 151 7.41 -12.51 25.09
N GLN A 152 6.96 -12.03 23.91
CA GLN A 152 6.43 -10.67 23.71
C GLN A 152 7.33 -9.59 24.33
N LYS A 153 8.65 -9.76 24.18
CA LYS A 153 9.64 -8.89 24.82
C LYS A 153 9.48 -7.43 24.36
N ILE A 154 9.37 -6.52 25.32
CA ILE A 154 9.39 -5.07 25.08
C ILE A 154 10.80 -4.56 25.38
N LEU A 155 11.46 -4.04 24.37
CA LEU A 155 12.74 -3.37 24.51
C LEU A 155 12.53 -1.95 25.05
N ASN A 156 13.48 -1.50 25.86
CA ASN A 156 13.51 -0.16 26.47
C ASN A 156 12.33 0.12 27.42
N ASP A 157 11.63 -0.90 27.95
CA ASP A 157 10.44 -0.66 28.77
C ASP A 157 10.74 0.17 30.03
N ASP A 158 11.85 -0.16 30.71
CA ASP A 158 12.33 0.53 31.91
C ASP A 158 12.89 1.93 31.65
N ALA A 159 13.18 2.27 30.39
CA ALA A 159 13.80 3.54 30.00
C ALA A 159 12.77 4.68 29.83
N PHE A 160 11.48 4.37 29.81
CA PHE A 160 10.41 5.33 29.51
C PHE A 160 9.29 5.22 30.55
N ALA A 161 8.45 6.26 30.68
CA ALA A 161 7.27 6.21 31.55
C ALA A 161 6.25 5.15 31.07
N PRO A 162 5.54 4.41 31.95
CA PRO A 162 4.64 3.33 31.55
C PRO A 162 3.67 3.72 30.43
N LEU A 163 3.39 2.77 29.53
CA LEU A 163 2.51 3.00 28.38
C LEU A 163 1.07 3.28 28.88
N SER A 164 0.57 4.48 28.59
CA SER A 164 -0.84 4.84 28.88
C SER A 164 -1.78 4.12 27.92
N GLN A 165 -3.01 3.82 28.36
CA GLN A 165 -3.99 3.06 27.57
C GLN A 165 -4.39 3.75 26.24
N ASP A 166 -4.26 5.06 26.17
CA ASP A 166 -4.54 5.90 25.00
C ASP A 166 -3.28 6.27 24.20
N SER A 167 -2.10 5.80 24.60
CA SER A 167 -0.84 6.07 23.88
C SER A 167 -0.92 5.56 22.45
N PRO A 168 -0.39 6.27 21.45
CA PRO A 168 -0.36 5.75 20.09
C PRO A 168 0.46 4.46 19.99
N ILE A 169 -0.05 3.48 19.26
CA ILE A 169 0.71 2.29 18.85
C ILE A 169 1.01 2.42 17.37
N ILE A 170 2.24 2.11 16.96
CA ILE A 170 2.62 2.08 15.55
C ILE A 170 3.00 0.65 15.19
N ILE A 171 2.34 0.09 14.18
CA ILE A 171 2.66 -1.23 13.62
C ILE A 171 3.34 -1.02 12.27
N ILE A 172 4.56 -1.53 12.12
CA ILE A 172 5.33 -1.48 10.87
C ILE A 172 5.35 -2.87 10.26
N GLN A 173 4.82 -3.04 9.05
CA GLN A 173 5.02 -4.26 8.26
C GLN A 173 6.41 -4.24 7.63
N VAL A 174 7.23 -5.22 7.99
CA VAL A 174 8.63 -5.37 7.57
C VAL A 174 8.77 -6.65 6.75
N HIS A 175 9.46 -6.54 5.61
CA HIS A 175 9.80 -7.67 4.76
C HIS A 175 11.31 -7.84 4.69
N SER A 176 11.97 -7.22 3.71
CA SER A 176 13.41 -7.41 3.47
C SER A 176 14.14 -6.17 2.95
N ARG A 177 13.48 -4.99 2.91
CA ARG A 177 14.08 -3.77 2.34
C ARG A 177 14.76 -2.92 3.42
N LEU A 178 15.88 -3.45 3.93
CA LEU A 178 16.67 -2.86 5.03
C LEU A 178 16.98 -1.37 4.82
N THR A 179 17.35 -0.95 3.60
CA THR A 179 17.67 0.44 3.29
C THR A 179 16.51 1.38 3.58
N TYR A 180 15.28 1.04 3.16
CA TYR A 180 14.11 1.85 3.48
C TYR A 180 13.77 1.83 4.97
N LEU A 181 13.85 0.66 5.61
CA LEU A 181 13.60 0.52 7.05
C LEU A 181 14.50 1.44 7.87
N ARG A 182 15.79 1.57 7.50
CA ARG A 182 16.70 2.53 8.13
C ARG A 182 16.19 3.97 8.04
N HIS A 183 15.70 4.37 6.87
CA HIS A 183 15.15 5.71 6.67
C HIS A 183 13.85 5.95 7.45
N LEU A 184 12.97 4.94 7.53
CA LEU A 184 11.80 5.00 8.41
C LEU A 184 12.22 5.20 9.87
N ILE A 185 13.13 4.38 10.40
CA ILE A 185 13.64 4.48 11.78
C ILE A 185 14.26 5.86 12.04
N VAL A 186 15.05 6.37 11.10
CA VAL A 186 15.63 7.73 11.21
C VAL A 186 14.56 8.81 11.26
N SER A 187 13.49 8.69 10.46
CA SER A 187 12.39 9.66 10.49
C SER A 187 11.57 9.57 11.78
N LEU A 188 11.36 8.36 12.32
CA LEU A 188 10.73 8.13 13.62
C LEU A 188 11.56 8.71 14.76
N ALA A 189 12.88 8.54 14.73
CA ALA A 189 13.78 9.07 15.75
C ALA A 189 13.77 10.61 15.85
N GLN A 190 13.33 11.30 14.78
CA GLN A 190 13.21 12.75 14.69
C GLN A 190 11.81 13.26 15.06
N ALA A 191 10.82 12.36 15.16
CA ALA A 191 9.46 12.75 15.45
C ALA A 191 9.30 13.18 16.91
N LYS A 192 8.55 14.26 17.10
CA LYS A 192 8.26 14.77 18.43
C LYS A 192 7.29 13.83 19.16
N ASP A 193 7.53 13.64 20.46
CA ASP A 193 6.73 12.80 21.38
C ASP A 193 6.76 11.29 21.05
N ILE A 194 7.77 10.84 20.29
CA ILE A 194 7.93 9.41 19.91
C ILE A 194 8.21 8.51 21.12
N GLU A 195 8.78 9.05 22.20
CA GLU A 195 9.07 8.33 23.44
C GLU A 195 7.82 7.77 24.14
N ARG A 196 6.63 8.29 23.80
CA ARG A 196 5.33 7.86 24.33
C ARG A 196 4.73 6.67 23.58
N VAL A 197 5.32 6.25 22.47
CA VAL A 197 4.78 5.25 21.54
C VAL A 197 5.27 3.85 21.88
N LEU A 198 4.40 2.85 21.68
CA LEU A 198 4.83 1.47 21.48
C LEU A 198 5.02 1.22 19.98
N LEU A 199 6.27 0.96 19.58
CA LEU A 199 6.63 0.67 18.20
C LEU A 199 6.72 -0.86 17.99
N VAL A 200 5.80 -1.41 17.20
CA VAL A 200 5.73 -2.83 16.90
C VAL A 200 6.21 -3.07 15.47
N PHE A 201 7.34 -3.76 15.32
CA PHE A 201 7.81 -4.24 14.02
C PHE A 201 7.26 -5.66 13.80
N SER A 202 6.55 -5.85 12.70
CA SER A 202 5.92 -7.11 12.31
C SER A 202 6.65 -7.66 11.08
N HIS A 203 7.27 -8.81 11.24
CA HIS A 203 8.19 -9.41 10.26
C HIS A 203 7.57 -10.60 9.56
N ASP A 204 7.74 -10.74 8.25
CA ASP A 204 7.51 -12.02 7.54
C ASP A 204 8.81 -12.68 7.05
N VAL A 205 9.97 -12.08 7.35
CA VAL A 205 11.29 -12.66 7.14
C VAL A 205 12.13 -12.47 8.40
N TRP A 206 12.69 -13.56 8.91
CA TRP A 206 13.75 -13.56 9.91
C TRP A 206 15.07 -13.16 9.24
N SER A 207 15.59 -12.00 9.62
CA SER A 207 16.87 -11.50 9.12
C SER A 207 17.69 -10.95 10.29
N PRO A 208 18.89 -11.51 10.58
CA PRO A 208 19.74 -11.03 11.65
C PRO A 208 20.09 -9.53 11.53
N ASP A 209 20.28 -9.02 10.30
CA ASP A 209 20.61 -7.61 10.06
C ASP A 209 19.43 -6.68 10.36
N ILE A 210 18.22 -7.07 9.94
CA ILE A 210 16.99 -6.32 10.26
C ILE A 210 16.72 -6.35 11.77
N ASN A 211 16.84 -7.54 12.38
CA ASN A 211 16.61 -7.73 13.82
C ASN A 211 17.59 -6.88 14.64
N TYR A 212 18.87 -6.86 14.25
CA TYR A 212 19.89 -6.03 14.90
C TYR A 212 19.59 -4.53 14.77
N LEU A 213 19.21 -4.06 13.56
CA LEU A 213 18.84 -2.67 13.35
C LEU A 213 17.70 -2.25 14.29
N ILE A 214 16.65 -3.06 14.39
CA ILE A 214 15.50 -2.76 15.25
C ILE A 214 15.86 -2.83 16.74
N GLN A 215 16.68 -3.81 17.15
CA GLN A 215 17.16 -3.89 18.53
C GLN A 215 18.02 -2.69 18.94
N SER A 216 18.63 -1.98 18.00
CA SER A 216 19.41 -0.77 18.26
C SER A 216 18.56 0.49 18.48
N VAL A 217 17.24 0.42 18.24
CA VAL A 217 16.31 1.52 18.50
C VAL A 217 16.18 1.74 20.00
N ASN A 218 16.46 2.96 20.46
CA ASN A 218 16.52 3.31 21.88
C ASN A 218 15.77 4.62 22.23
N PHE A 219 14.95 5.14 21.32
CA PHE A 219 14.21 6.39 21.50
C PHE A 219 12.74 6.19 21.87
N CYS A 220 12.26 4.93 21.92
CA CYS A 220 10.93 4.55 22.40
C CYS A 220 10.90 3.06 22.78
N ARG A 221 9.73 2.59 23.22
CA ARG A 221 9.48 1.16 23.44
C ARG A 221 9.36 0.43 22.12
N VAL A 222 10.01 -0.72 22.03
CA VAL A 222 10.03 -1.51 20.79
C VAL A 222 9.62 -2.95 21.08
N MET A 223 8.76 -3.50 20.23
CA MET A 223 8.42 -4.92 20.19
C MET A 223 8.64 -5.45 18.77
N GLN A 224 9.16 -6.67 18.67
CA GLN A 224 9.22 -7.42 17.41
C GLN A 224 8.26 -8.60 17.49
N ILE A 225 7.41 -8.75 16.47
CA ILE A 225 6.52 -9.90 16.27
C ILE A 225 6.80 -10.50 14.90
N PHE A 226 6.69 -11.82 14.78
CA PHE A 226 7.09 -12.54 13.56
C PHE A 226 5.92 -13.36 13.03
N TYR A 227 5.50 -13.09 11.80
CA TYR A 227 4.47 -13.85 11.11
C TYR A 227 4.94 -15.31 10.94
N PRO A 228 4.27 -16.29 11.56
CA PRO A 228 4.82 -17.65 11.65
C PRO A 228 4.63 -18.46 10.36
N TYR A 229 3.76 -18.04 9.46
CA TYR A 229 3.42 -18.77 8.24
C TYR A 229 3.97 -18.08 6.98
N SER A 230 5.21 -17.61 7.04
CA SER A 230 5.84 -16.97 5.88
C SER A 230 6.40 -17.99 4.88
N ILE A 231 6.67 -17.54 3.67
CA ILE A 231 7.34 -18.35 2.63
C ILE A 231 8.77 -18.75 3.05
N GLN A 232 9.41 -18.00 3.96
CA GLN A 232 10.71 -18.38 4.51
C GLN A 232 10.59 -19.60 5.43
N THR A 233 9.52 -19.68 6.24
CA THR A 233 9.31 -20.79 7.18
C THR A 233 8.65 -22.01 6.54
N HIS A 234 8.07 -21.85 5.34
CA HIS A 234 7.34 -22.89 4.61
C HIS A 234 7.78 -22.94 3.14
N PRO A 235 9.07 -23.12 2.81
CA PRO A 235 9.55 -22.96 1.42
C PRO A 235 8.94 -23.94 0.43
N TYR A 236 8.57 -25.15 0.88
CA TYR A 236 8.12 -26.26 0.03
C TYR A 236 6.75 -26.83 0.42
N THR A 237 6.02 -26.12 1.27
CA THR A 237 4.70 -26.53 1.75
C THR A 237 3.82 -25.29 1.85
N PHE A 238 2.50 -25.46 1.78
CA PHE A 238 1.59 -24.34 2.03
C PHE A 238 1.86 -23.71 3.41
N PRO A 239 1.93 -22.36 3.54
CA PRO A 239 1.61 -21.34 2.54
C PRO A 239 2.77 -20.86 1.66
N GLY A 240 3.95 -21.47 1.64
CA GLY A 240 4.89 -21.25 0.55
C GLY A 240 4.50 -22.00 -0.72
N GLU A 241 5.49 -22.40 -1.51
CA GLU A 241 5.27 -23.05 -2.82
C GLU A 241 5.33 -24.57 -2.67
N ASP A 242 4.17 -25.22 -2.58
CA ASP A 242 4.10 -26.68 -2.59
C ASP A 242 4.46 -27.21 -3.99
N PRO A 243 5.36 -28.21 -4.12
CA PRO A 243 5.70 -28.79 -5.42
C PRO A 243 4.51 -29.34 -6.23
N ASN A 244 3.39 -29.63 -5.57
CA ASN A 244 2.17 -30.14 -6.20
C ASN A 244 1.11 -29.05 -6.46
N ASP A 245 1.43 -27.78 -6.21
CA ASP A 245 0.58 -26.65 -6.61
C ASP A 245 0.49 -26.54 -8.14
N CYS A 246 -0.67 -26.12 -8.63
CA CYS A 246 -0.86 -25.90 -10.05
C CYS A 246 0.01 -24.72 -10.55
N PRO A 247 0.71 -24.86 -11.68
CA PRO A 247 1.43 -23.74 -12.28
C PRO A 247 0.47 -22.58 -12.56
N ARG A 248 0.86 -21.36 -12.18
CA ARG A 248 0.02 -20.15 -12.24
C ARG A 248 -0.85 -20.02 -13.49
N ASN A 249 -0.28 -20.28 -14.67
CA ASN A 249 -0.90 -20.03 -15.98
C ASN A 249 -1.39 -21.30 -16.70
N ILE A 250 -1.40 -22.46 -16.04
CA ILE A 250 -1.93 -23.69 -16.66
C ILE A 250 -3.44 -23.54 -16.89
N ASP A 251 -3.96 -24.09 -17.98
CA ASP A 251 -5.41 -24.12 -18.21
C ASP A 251 -6.11 -25.01 -17.17
N LYS A 252 -7.34 -24.67 -16.79
CA LYS A 252 -8.09 -25.40 -15.76
C LYS A 252 -8.28 -26.88 -16.13
N GLN A 253 -8.57 -27.23 -17.37
CA GLN A 253 -8.75 -28.63 -17.78
C GLN A 253 -7.43 -29.41 -17.69
N GLN A 254 -6.32 -28.73 -18.00
CA GLN A 254 -4.98 -29.30 -17.86
C GLN A 254 -4.60 -29.47 -16.40
N ALA A 255 -4.88 -28.50 -15.52
CA ALA A 255 -4.69 -28.61 -14.07
C ALA A 255 -5.48 -29.81 -13.49
N MET A 256 -6.73 -29.95 -13.92
CA MET A 256 -7.59 -31.08 -13.53
C MET A 256 -7.02 -32.42 -13.98
N THR A 257 -6.40 -32.47 -15.16
CA THR A 257 -5.74 -33.68 -15.69
C THR A 257 -4.44 -33.97 -14.93
N LEU A 258 -3.67 -32.92 -14.60
CA LEU A 258 -2.44 -32.99 -13.80
C LEU A 258 -2.72 -33.38 -12.35
N LYS A 259 -3.96 -33.17 -11.87
CA LYS A 259 -4.39 -33.42 -10.48
C LYS A 259 -3.53 -32.67 -9.44
N CYS A 260 -3.08 -31.47 -9.79
CA CYS A 260 -2.42 -30.58 -8.84
C CYS A 260 -3.39 -30.10 -7.75
N ILE A 261 -2.87 -29.78 -6.56
CA ILE A 261 -3.65 -29.64 -5.31
C ILE A 261 -4.84 -28.67 -5.46
N ASN A 262 -4.59 -27.50 -6.05
CA ASN A 262 -5.55 -26.41 -6.14
C ASN A 262 -6.25 -26.31 -7.50
N ALA A 263 -6.26 -27.39 -8.31
CA ALA A 263 -6.80 -27.40 -9.68
C ALA A 263 -8.24 -26.88 -9.80
N HIS A 264 -9.07 -27.12 -8.78
CA HIS A 264 -10.46 -26.69 -8.74
C HIS A 264 -10.66 -25.20 -8.43
N HIS A 265 -9.64 -24.52 -7.92
CA HIS A 265 -9.74 -23.21 -7.27
C HIS A 265 -8.81 -22.15 -7.89
N PRO A 266 -8.91 -21.88 -9.22
CA PRO A 266 -8.25 -20.71 -9.79
C PRO A 266 -8.94 -19.41 -9.34
N ASP A 267 -8.24 -18.29 -9.49
CA ASP A 267 -8.79 -16.95 -9.29
C ASP A 267 -9.83 -16.55 -10.35
N LEU A 268 -10.42 -15.38 -10.19
CA LEU A 268 -11.44 -14.76 -11.04
C LEU A 268 -10.97 -14.45 -12.47
N TYR A 269 -9.68 -14.65 -12.76
CA TYR A 269 -9.03 -14.54 -14.06
C TYR A 269 -8.50 -15.88 -14.59
N GLY A 270 -8.74 -16.99 -13.87
CA GLY A 270 -8.33 -18.33 -14.28
C GLY A 270 -6.88 -18.68 -13.93
N HIS A 271 -6.23 -17.92 -13.04
CA HIS A 271 -4.85 -18.18 -12.62
C HIS A 271 -4.78 -18.88 -11.26
N TYR A 272 -3.74 -19.69 -11.07
CA TYR A 272 -3.47 -20.33 -9.80
C TYR A 272 -2.55 -19.48 -8.90
N ARG A 273 -2.59 -19.81 -7.61
CA ARG A 273 -1.87 -19.14 -6.53
C ARG A 273 -0.37 -19.01 -6.79
N GLU A 274 0.21 -17.88 -6.38
CA GLU A 274 1.66 -17.72 -6.19
C GLU A 274 1.91 -17.21 -4.77
N ALA A 275 2.70 -17.96 -3.98
CA ALA A 275 2.89 -17.71 -2.55
C ALA A 275 3.42 -16.29 -2.23
N LYS A 276 4.34 -15.79 -3.05
CA LYS A 276 4.92 -14.44 -2.89
C LYS A 276 3.89 -13.30 -2.98
N PHE A 277 2.78 -13.49 -3.70
CA PHE A 277 1.73 -12.48 -3.82
C PHE A 277 0.70 -12.55 -2.69
N THR A 278 0.48 -13.73 -2.12
CA THR A 278 -0.50 -13.93 -1.06
C THR A 278 0.05 -13.58 0.33
N GLN A 279 1.36 -13.72 0.55
CA GLN A 279 1.98 -13.44 1.86
C GLN A 279 1.62 -12.05 2.42
N THR A 280 1.59 -11.01 1.58
CA THR A 280 1.37 -9.63 2.05
C THR A 280 0.00 -9.45 2.71
N LYS A 281 -1.06 -10.03 2.13
CA LYS A 281 -2.42 -9.96 2.71
C LYS A 281 -2.57 -10.82 3.96
N HIS A 282 -1.97 -12.01 3.96
CA HIS A 282 -1.89 -12.84 5.15
C HIS A 282 -1.20 -12.14 6.32
N HIS A 283 0.01 -11.63 6.09
CA HIS A 283 0.79 -10.92 7.09
C HIS A 283 0.02 -9.68 7.59
N TRP A 284 -0.65 -8.95 6.70
CA TRP A 284 -1.43 -7.79 7.10
C TRP A 284 -2.57 -8.12 8.06
N TRP A 285 -3.33 -9.19 7.73
CA TRP A 285 -4.45 -9.64 8.55
C TRP A 285 -3.99 -10.25 9.88
N TRP A 286 -2.94 -11.07 9.84
CA TRP A 286 -2.33 -11.66 11.04
C TRP A 286 -1.86 -10.60 12.02
N LYS A 287 -1.06 -9.62 11.57
CA LYS A 287 -0.46 -8.63 12.47
C LYS A 287 -1.50 -7.74 13.14
N ALA A 288 -2.60 -7.44 12.42
CA ALA A 288 -3.71 -6.68 12.98
C ALA A 288 -4.40 -7.47 14.10
N ASN A 289 -4.74 -8.76 13.87
CA ASN A 289 -5.28 -9.63 14.92
C ASN A 289 -4.31 -9.79 16.09
N ARG A 290 -3.01 -9.99 15.82
CA ARG A 290 -1.98 -10.13 16.86
C ARG A 290 -1.95 -8.90 17.77
N VAL A 291 -1.81 -7.70 17.19
CA VAL A 291 -1.66 -6.46 17.97
C VAL A 291 -2.95 -6.04 18.66
N PHE A 292 -4.11 -6.18 18.04
CA PHE A 292 -5.36 -5.81 18.71
C PHE A 292 -5.78 -6.86 19.75
N ASP A 293 -5.73 -8.15 19.44
CA ASP A 293 -6.49 -9.13 20.22
C ASP A 293 -5.62 -10.12 21.02
N GLN A 294 -4.32 -10.22 20.73
CA GLN A 294 -3.49 -11.29 21.29
C GLN A 294 -2.24 -10.82 22.06
N LEU A 295 -1.80 -9.57 21.88
CA LEU A 295 -0.68 -9.03 22.67
C LEU A 295 -1.14 -8.64 24.07
N THR A 296 -0.35 -9.00 25.08
CA THR A 296 -0.68 -8.74 26.49
C THR A 296 -0.70 -7.23 26.77
N ILE A 297 0.29 -6.50 26.25
CA ILE A 297 0.45 -5.05 26.48
C ILE A 297 -0.69 -4.22 25.88
N THR A 298 -1.36 -4.71 24.85
CA THR A 298 -2.43 -3.98 24.15
C THR A 298 -3.83 -4.40 24.56
N ARG A 299 -3.98 -5.39 25.46
CA ARG A 299 -5.27 -5.98 25.85
C ARG A 299 -6.37 -4.96 26.17
N ASN A 300 -6.01 -3.92 26.92
CA ASN A 300 -6.92 -2.84 27.35
C ASN A 300 -6.64 -1.50 26.65
N HIS A 301 -5.89 -1.52 25.55
CA HIS A 301 -5.56 -0.32 24.79
C HIS A 301 -6.79 0.25 24.08
N THR A 302 -6.97 1.57 24.19
CA THR A 302 -8.10 2.33 23.65
C THR A 302 -7.69 3.38 22.62
N GLY A 303 -6.39 3.70 22.56
CA GLY A 303 -5.83 4.70 21.65
C GLY A 303 -5.85 4.29 20.18
N MET A 304 -5.24 5.14 19.36
CA MET A 304 -5.09 4.89 17.92
C MET A 304 -3.95 3.90 17.65
N VAL A 305 -4.19 2.97 16.72
CA VAL A 305 -3.17 2.09 16.15
C VAL A 305 -2.89 2.56 14.72
N LEU A 306 -1.67 3.01 14.45
CA LEU A 306 -1.20 3.51 13.16
C LEU A 306 -0.46 2.40 12.41
N PHE A 307 -0.86 2.15 11.17
CA PHE A 307 -0.23 1.17 10.28
C PHE A 307 0.75 1.87 9.33
N LEU A 308 1.98 1.38 9.32
CA LEU A 308 3.05 1.78 8.41
C LEU A 308 3.68 0.55 7.74
N GLU A 309 4.45 0.79 6.69
CA GLU A 309 5.25 -0.19 5.97
C GLU A 309 6.71 0.27 6.01
N GLU A 310 7.67 -0.65 5.83
CA GLU A 310 9.11 -0.38 5.92
C GLU A 310 9.64 0.71 4.98
N ASP A 311 8.90 1.03 3.91
CA ASP A 311 9.18 2.06 2.92
C ASP A 311 8.31 3.31 3.05
N HIS A 312 7.80 3.54 4.26
CA HIS A 312 7.29 4.84 4.65
C HIS A 312 8.38 5.75 5.24
N TYR A 313 8.11 7.05 5.21
CA TYR A 313 8.87 8.09 5.90
C TYR A 313 7.89 9.02 6.60
N VAL A 314 8.17 9.41 7.85
CA VAL A 314 7.25 10.26 8.64
C VAL A 314 7.78 11.69 8.82
N ALA A 315 6.86 12.66 8.92
CA ALA A 315 7.18 14.05 9.25
C ALA A 315 7.38 14.24 10.76
N GLU A 316 8.12 15.26 11.18
CA GLU A 316 8.42 15.53 12.60
C GLU A 316 7.17 15.71 13.49
N ASP A 317 6.05 16.21 12.92
CA ASP A 317 4.79 16.50 13.62
C ASP A 317 3.72 15.41 13.49
N PHE A 318 4.05 14.22 12.97
CA PHE A 318 3.02 13.23 12.61
C PHE A 318 2.18 12.75 13.81
N LEU A 319 2.79 12.57 14.99
CA LEU A 319 2.10 12.18 16.21
C LEU A 319 1.20 13.29 16.75
N HIS A 320 1.70 14.53 16.74
CA HIS A 320 0.92 15.72 17.08
C HIS A 320 -0.33 15.82 16.20
N VAL A 321 -0.18 15.66 14.90
CA VAL A 321 -1.28 15.70 13.94
C VAL A 321 -2.23 14.52 14.12
N LEU A 322 -1.73 13.30 14.38
CA LEU A 322 -2.58 12.14 14.65
C LEU A 322 -3.49 12.38 15.87
N GLN A 323 -2.93 12.87 16.97
CA GLN A 323 -3.69 13.21 18.18
C GLN A 323 -4.70 14.33 17.91
N LEU A 324 -4.30 15.34 17.13
CA LEU A 324 -5.20 16.43 16.76
C LEU A 324 -6.36 15.94 15.90
N MET A 325 -6.10 15.07 14.91
CA MET A 325 -7.13 14.44 14.09
C MET A 325 -8.08 13.58 14.93
N GLU A 326 -7.58 12.79 15.87
CA GLU A 326 -8.42 11.99 16.78
C GLU A 326 -9.36 12.88 17.59
N ARG A 327 -8.83 13.97 18.20
CA ARG A 327 -9.64 14.93 18.96
C ARG A 327 -10.66 15.62 18.05
N THR A 328 -10.26 16.12 16.88
CA THR A 328 -11.17 16.75 15.92
C THR A 328 -12.25 15.77 15.44
N SER A 329 -11.91 14.49 15.24
CA SER A 329 -12.88 13.45 14.87
C SER A 329 -13.96 13.29 15.94
N LYS A 330 -13.57 13.17 17.22
CA LYS A 330 -14.51 13.02 18.35
C LYS A 330 -15.49 14.19 18.47
N HIS A 331 -15.07 15.42 18.13
CA HIS A 331 -15.89 16.62 18.30
C HIS A 331 -16.66 17.05 17.04
N SER A 332 -16.14 16.76 15.84
CA SER A 332 -16.62 17.37 14.60
C SER A 332 -16.89 16.37 13.47
N CYS A 333 -16.61 15.09 13.67
CA CYS A 333 -16.91 14.03 12.72
C CYS A 333 -17.20 12.71 13.43
N GLU A 334 -18.39 12.57 14.03
CA GLU A 334 -18.81 11.34 14.71
C GLU A 334 -18.79 10.12 13.77
N ARG A 335 -18.98 10.35 12.47
CA ARG A 335 -18.92 9.31 11.43
C ARG A 335 -17.50 8.85 11.08
N CYS A 336 -16.48 9.65 11.36
CA CYS A 336 -15.10 9.34 11.01
C CYS A 336 -14.58 8.21 11.92
N ASN A 337 -14.07 7.15 11.32
CA ASN A 337 -13.60 5.96 12.03
C ASN A 337 -12.24 5.45 11.55
N VAL A 338 -11.65 6.14 10.58
CA VAL A 338 -10.29 5.96 10.09
C VAL A 338 -9.62 7.33 9.96
N LEU A 339 -8.35 7.43 10.32
CA LEU A 339 -7.51 8.60 10.07
C LEU A 339 -6.44 8.24 9.05
N SER A 340 -6.12 9.13 8.12
CA SER A 340 -5.07 8.93 7.12
C SER A 340 -4.10 10.10 7.16
N LEU A 341 -2.86 9.82 7.56
CA LEU A 341 -1.77 10.80 7.60
C LEU A 341 -1.10 10.96 6.23
N GLY A 342 -1.24 10.00 5.32
CA GLY A 342 -0.62 10.04 4.00
C GLY A 342 -1.64 10.03 2.87
N THR A 343 -1.25 10.59 1.73
CA THR A 343 -1.85 10.30 0.43
C THR A 343 -0.84 10.53 -0.69
N TYR A 344 -1.06 9.93 -1.86
CA TYR A 344 -0.11 9.98 -2.98
C TYR A 344 -0.24 11.29 -3.77
N LEU A 345 0.50 12.32 -3.35
CA LEU A 345 0.54 13.61 -4.03
C LEU A 345 1.75 13.74 -4.95
N LYS A 346 1.54 14.41 -6.09
CA LYS A 346 2.65 14.79 -6.99
C LYS A 346 3.37 16.05 -6.53
N THR A 347 2.64 16.97 -5.89
CA THR A 347 3.09 18.27 -5.41
C THR A 347 2.59 18.52 -3.99
N TYR A 348 3.37 19.24 -3.19
CA TYR A 348 3.07 19.51 -1.78
C TYR A 348 2.94 21.02 -1.54
N ASN A 349 1.84 21.45 -0.93
CA ASN A 349 1.60 22.86 -0.58
C ASN A 349 1.30 22.98 0.92
N TYR A 350 2.35 22.90 1.76
CA TYR A 350 2.20 23.00 3.21
C TYR A 350 1.69 24.36 3.68
N TYR A 351 1.99 25.44 2.96
CA TYR A 351 1.46 26.76 3.28
C TYR A 351 -0.08 26.77 3.27
N ALA A 352 -0.70 26.21 2.22
CA ALA A 352 -2.14 26.20 2.08
C ALA A 352 -2.83 25.06 2.84
N ASP A 353 -2.17 23.91 2.99
CA ASP A 353 -2.85 22.64 3.33
C ASP A 353 -2.37 21.99 4.64
N SER A 354 -1.34 22.50 5.30
CA SER A 354 -0.79 21.96 6.56
C SER A 354 -1.83 21.73 7.66
N ARG A 355 -2.82 22.62 7.77
CA ARG A 355 -3.88 22.61 8.78
C ARG A 355 -5.22 22.09 8.27
N LYS A 356 -5.30 21.56 7.05
CA LYS A 356 -6.56 21.13 6.43
C LYS A 356 -6.64 19.61 6.41
N ALA A 357 -7.80 19.10 6.83
CA ALA A 357 -8.15 17.69 6.68
C ALA A 357 -9.44 17.57 5.86
N GLU A 358 -9.51 16.54 5.04
CA GLU A 358 -10.67 16.23 4.21
C GLU A 358 -11.42 15.02 4.77
N VAL A 359 -12.75 15.08 4.81
CA VAL A 359 -13.58 13.94 5.22
C VAL A 359 -14.20 13.28 4.00
N ILE A 360 -13.81 12.03 3.75
CA ILE A 360 -14.23 11.25 2.57
C ILE A 360 -14.30 9.75 2.90
N PRO A 361 -15.04 8.95 2.12
CA PRO A 361 -14.91 7.49 2.16
C PRO A 361 -13.45 7.06 2.04
N TRP A 362 -13.07 6.03 2.80
CA TRP A 362 -11.74 5.45 2.66
C TRP A 362 -11.59 4.79 1.27
N ILE A 363 -10.43 5.00 0.63
CA ILE A 363 -10.15 4.57 -0.74
C ILE A 363 -8.76 3.94 -0.73
N SER A 364 -8.65 2.66 -1.12
CA SER A 364 -7.42 1.87 -1.04
C SER A 364 -6.24 2.59 -1.70
N SER A 365 -6.39 2.92 -2.98
CA SER A 365 -5.38 3.59 -3.82
C SER A 365 -4.94 5.00 -3.36
N LYS A 366 -5.52 5.54 -2.29
CA LYS A 366 -5.22 6.90 -1.80
C LYS A 366 -4.89 6.99 -0.33
N HIS A 367 -5.49 6.15 0.51
CA HIS A 367 -5.52 6.32 1.97
C HIS A 367 -4.96 5.08 2.72
N ASN A 368 -4.27 4.18 2.03
CA ASN A 368 -3.59 3.04 2.65
C ASN A 368 -2.30 3.44 3.41
N MET A 369 -1.72 4.61 3.10
CA MET A 369 -0.51 5.12 3.77
C MET A 369 -0.81 5.86 5.06
N GLY A 370 -0.21 5.41 6.16
CA GLY A 370 -0.37 6.08 7.46
C GLY A 370 -1.82 6.04 7.94
N MET A 371 -2.49 4.92 7.69
CA MET A 371 -3.85 4.66 8.13
C MET A 371 -3.85 4.32 9.62
N ALA A 372 -4.71 4.97 10.39
CA ALA A 372 -4.90 4.67 11.80
C ALA A 372 -6.38 4.45 12.14
N PHE A 373 -6.64 3.50 13.02
CA PHE A 373 -7.95 3.28 13.62
C PHE A 373 -7.80 2.68 15.01
N ASN A 374 -8.86 2.75 15.82
CA ASN A 374 -8.87 2.24 17.19
C ASN A 374 -9.54 0.86 17.28
N ARG A 375 -9.57 0.31 18.50
CA ARG A 375 -10.18 -1.00 18.81
C ARG A 375 -11.66 -1.09 18.43
N ILE A 376 -12.41 0.01 18.50
CA ILE A 376 -13.83 0.02 18.13
C ILE A 376 -14.00 -0.24 16.64
N THR A 377 -13.21 0.44 15.80
CA THR A 377 -13.20 0.20 14.35
C THR A 377 -12.70 -1.21 14.03
N TRP A 378 -11.60 -1.65 14.68
CA TRP A 378 -11.06 -3.00 14.50
C TRP A 378 -12.10 -4.09 14.78
N ASN A 379 -12.82 -4.00 15.90
CA ASN A 379 -13.86 -4.97 16.26
C ASN A 379 -14.99 -5.08 15.22
N LYS A 380 -15.28 -4.00 14.48
CA LYS A 380 -16.23 -4.04 13.36
C LYS A 380 -15.60 -4.72 12.14
N LEU A 381 -14.35 -4.40 11.82
CA LEU A 381 -13.61 -5.02 10.72
C LEU A 381 -13.43 -6.53 10.91
N ARG A 382 -13.07 -6.96 12.13
CA ARG A 382 -12.87 -8.36 12.48
C ARG A 382 -14.13 -9.20 12.31
N LYS A 383 -15.33 -8.63 12.52
CA LYS A 383 -16.60 -9.32 12.23
C LYS A 383 -16.82 -9.59 10.73
N CYS A 384 -16.09 -8.91 9.86
CA CYS A 384 -16.11 -9.08 8.41
C CYS A 384 -14.96 -9.98 7.90
N ALA A 385 -14.35 -10.79 8.77
CA ALA A 385 -13.22 -11.65 8.42
C ALA A 385 -13.54 -12.58 7.24
N ALA A 386 -14.72 -13.18 7.20
CA ALA A 386 -15.14 -14.04 6.09
C ALA A 386 -15.08 -13.29 4.75
N GLN A 387 -15.64 -12.09 4.68
CA GLN A 387 -15.64 -11.26 3.48
C GLN A 387 -14.24 -10.79 3.11
N PHE A 388 -13.39 -10.45 4.08
CA PHE A 388 -12.00 -10.08 3.81
C PHE A 388 -11.19 -11.26 3.26
N CYS A 389 -11.30 -12.42 3.92
CA CYS A 389 -10.51 -13.61 3.64
C CYS A 389 -10.99 -14.37 2.39
N SER A 390 -12.25 -14.22 1.96
CA SER A 390 -12.77 -14.88 0.75
C SER A 390 -12.86 -13.96 -0.47
N TYR A 391 -12.66 -12.64 -0.31
CA TYR A 391 -12.64 -11.74 -1.46
C TYR A 391 -11.39 -11.98 -2.29
N ASP A 392 -11.61 -12.31 -3.56
CA ASP A 392 -10.56 -12.68 -4.50
C ASP A 392 -9.76 -11.46 -5.01
N ASP A 393 -8.95 -10.96 -4.09
CA ASP A 393 -7.96 -9.92 -4.27
C ASP A 393 -6.83 -10.15 -3.26
N TYR A 394 -5.62 -10.42 -3.76
CA TYR A 394 -4.46 -10.63 -2.90
C TYR A 394 -3.96 -9.34 -2.22
N ASN A 395 -4.51 -8.17 -2.57
CA ASN A 395 -4.17 -6.91 -1.93
C ASN A 395 -5.07 -6.66 -0.71
N TRP A 396 -4.45 -6.47 0.46
CA TRP A 396 -5.18 -6.25 1.72
C TRP A 396 -6.02 -4.97 1.69
N ASP A 397 -5.55 -3.92 1.01
CA ASP A 397 -6.19 -2.61 0.97
C ASP A 397 -7.42 -2.61 0.05
N TRP A 398 -7.36 -3.28 -1.10
CA TRP A 398 -8.53 -3.52 -1.95
C TRP A 398 -9.56 -4.42 -1.27
N SER A 399 -9.10 -5.45 -0.55
CA SER A 399 -9.98 -6.29 0.28
C SER A 399 -10.65 -5.48 1.40
N LEU A 400 -9.93 -4.55 2.02
CA LEU A 400 -10.49 -3.64 3.03
C LEU A 400 -11.52 -2.67 2.42
N GLN A 401 -11.28 -2.17 1.21
CA GLN A 401 -12.25 -1.33 0.51
C GLN A 401 -13.52 -2.12 0.16
N TYR A 402 -13.38 -3.38 -0.24
CA TYR A 402 -14.53 -4.27 -0.45
C TYR A 402 -15.34 -4.41 0.84
N VAL A 403 -14.70 -4.78 1.96
CA VAL A 403 -15.34 -4.91 3.28
C VAL A 403 -16.05 -3.61 3.69
N ALA A 404 -15.42 -2.46 3.45
CA ALA A 404 -15.99 -1.15 3.75
C ALA A 404 -17.24 -0.81 2.93
N GLN A 405 -17.46 -1.46 1.78
CA GLN A 405 -18.61 -1.21 0.91
C GLN A 405 -19.67 -2.31 0.98
N THR A 406 -19.32 -3.52 1.43
CA THR A 406 -20.21 -4.69 1.35
C THR A 406 -20.55 -5.34 2.69
N CYS A 407 -19.70 -5.18 3.71
CA CYS A 407 -19.91 -5.84 5.01
C CYS A 407 -20.13 -4.86 6.15
N LEU A 408 -19.30 -3.80 6.23
CA LEU A 408 -19.47 -2.82 7.30
C LEU A 408 -20.76 -2.01 7.09
N PRO A 409 -21.60 -1.86 8.13
CA PRO A 409 -22.75 -0.97 8.04
C PRO A 409 -22.26 0.45 7.74
N PRO A 410 -22.99 1.22 6.91
CA PRO A 410 -22.61 2.60 6.64
C PRO A 410 -22.39 3.36 7.94
N SER A 411 -21.29 4.12 8.04
CA SER A 411 -21.01 4.88 9.26
C SER A 411 -22.11 5.94 9.46
N VAL A 412 -22.76 5.96 10.63
CA VAL A 412 -23.86 6.90 10.97
C VAL A 412 -23.38 7.83 12.09
N GLY A 413 -23.84 9.09 12.09
CA GLY A 413 -23.44 10.12 13.06
C GLY A 413 -23.58 11.53 12.48
N ALA A 414 -23.50 12.56 13.32
CA ALA A 414 -23.44 13.94 12.86
C ALA A 414 -22.09 14.22 12.17
N GLY A 415 -22.07 15.21 11.27
CA GLY A 415 -20.85 15.67 10.63
C GLY A 415 -20.99 15.93 9.13
N ALA A 416 -19.92 16.49 8.59
CA ALA A 416 -19.92 17.17 7.30
C ALA A 416 -19.80 16.20 6.09
N ALA A 417 -19.62 14.89 6.29
CA ALA A 417 -19.44 13.92 5.22
C ALA A 417 -20.75 13.71 4.40
N PRO A 418 -20.67 13.60 3.06
CA PRO A 418 -21.83 13.23 2.24
C PRO A 418 -22.45 11.90 2.69
N ARG A 419 -23.74 11.67 2.43
CA ARG A 419 -24.36 10.35 2.64
C ARG A 419 -23.75 9.38 1.63
N VAL A 420 -22.77 8.59 2.07
CA VAL A 420 -22.12 7.57 1.25
C VAL A 420 -22.35 6.19 1.87
N ASP A 421 -22.63 5.21 1.01
CA ASP A 421 -22.74 3.80 1.33
C ASP A 421 -21.34 3.20 1.59
N SER A 422 -20.65 3.66 2.63
CA SER A 422 -19.41 3.05 3.11
C SER A 422 -19.34 3.05 4.63
N GLY A 423 -18.89 1.92 5.17
CA GLY A 423 -18.62 1.74 6.59
C GLY A 423 -17.29 2.30 7.05
N LEU A 424 -16.37 2.69 6.15
CA LEU A 424 -15.13 3.39 6.50
C LEU A 424 -15.14 4.82 5.97
N ILE A 425 -15.18 5.78 6.89
CA ILE A 425 -15.10 7.21 6.60
C ILE A 425 -13.78 7.72 7.19
N ALA A 426 -12.93 8.22 6.29
CA ALA A 426 -11.59 8.67 6.59
C ALA A 426 -11.56 10.20 6.78
N MET A 427 -10.90 10.65 7.84
CA MET A 427 -10.33 12.00 7.91
C MET A 427 -8.90 11.93 7.36
N VAL A 428 -8.63 12.65 6.28
CA VAL A 428 -7.38 12.57 5.52
C VAL A 428 -6.67 13.92 5.54
N MET A 429 -5.40 13.94 5.94
CA MET A 429 -4.63 15.19 5.87
C MET A 429 -4.36 15.60 4.42
N ARG A 430 -4.64 16.86 4.08
CA ARG A 430 -4.34 17.39 2.74
C ARG A 430 -2.83 17.58 2.52
N ALA A 431 -2.09 17.96 3.56
CA ALA A 431 -0.64 17.93 3.57
C ALA A 431 -0.17 16.67 4.32
N PRO A 432 0.46 15.69 3.64
CA PRO A 432 0.75 14.39 4.22
C PRO A 432 1.82 14.49 5.33
N ARG A 433 1.70 13.63 6.33
CA ARG A 433 2.68 13.40 7.40
C ARG A 433 3.38 12.05 7.24
N VAL A 434 2.89 11.22 6.33
CA VAL A 434 3.49 9.94 5.93
C VAL A 434 3.68 9.95 4.42
N PHE A 435 4.87 9.54 3.99
CA PHE A 435 5.30 9.52 2.59
C PHE A 435 5.74 8.11 2.22
N HIS A 436 5.49 7.70 0.98
CA HIS A 436 6.08 6.49 0.41
C HIS A 436 7.41 6.82 -0.26
N ILE A 437 8.47 6.19 0.21
CA ILE A 437 9.83 6.32 -0.35
C ILE A 437 10.23 5.11 -1.20
N GLY A 438 9.40 4.06 -1.24
CA GLY A 438 9.61 2.87 -2.05
C GLY A 438 9.64 3.16 -3.54
N GLU A 439 10.72 2.73 -4.20
CA GLU A 439 10.87 2.69 -5.66
C GLU A 439 11.05 1.27 -6.23
N CYS A 440 11.11 0.27 -5.35
CA CYS A 440 11.30 -1.16 -5.65
C CYS A 440 10.33 -2.01 -4.79
N GLY A 441 10.12 -3.29 -5.15
CA GLY A 441 9.25 -4.22 -4.43
C GLY A 441 8.20 -4.86 -5.33
N ILE A 442 7.21 -5.54 -4.74
CA ILE A 442 6.23 -6.40 -5.42
C ILE A 442 5.53 -5.71 -6.61
N HIS A 443 5.25 -4.41 -6.49
CA HIS A 443 4.54 -3.63 -7.51
C HIS A 443 5.46 -2.77 -8.40
N HIS A 444 6.76 -2.82 -8.19
CA HIS A 444 7.73 -2.01 -8.94
C HIS A 444 8.50 -2.85 -9.95
N LYS A 445 8.78 -2.26 -11.12
CA LYS A 445 9.64 -2.87 -12.13
C LYS A 445 11.14 -2.82 -11.79
N LYS A 446 11.53 -1.94 -10.85
CA LYS A 446 12.92 -1.76 -10.43
C LYS A 446 13.23 -2.75 -9.31
N ASN A 447 14.30 -3.52 -9.47
CA ASN A 447 14.83 -4.39 -8.41
C ASN A 447 15.82 -3.64 -7.51
N ASN A 448 16.35 -2.49 -7.96
CA ASN A 448 17.30 -1.71 -7.19
C ASN A 448 16.58 -0.85 -6.14
N CYS A 449 16.75 -1.20 -4.87
CA CYS A 449 16.20 -0.50 -3.71
C CYS A 449 17.14 0.57 -3.13
N GLU A 450 18.30 0.80 -3.74
CA GLU A 450 19.32 1.76 -3.27
C GLU A 450 19.10 3.19 -3.82
N SER A 451 17.97 3.44 -4.48
CA SER A 451 17.67 4.77 -5.02
C SER A 451 17.25 5.73 -3.90
N THR A 452 18.10 6.70 -3.62
CA THR A 452 17.91 7.68 -2.54
C THR A 452 17.28 9.00 -3.00
N ALA A 453 16.97 9.14 -4.29
CA ALA A 453 16.45 10.37 -4.87
C ALA A 453 15.08 10.78 -4.30
N VAL A 454 14.17 9.81 -4.09
CA VAL A 454 12.87 10.08 -3.47
C VAL A 454 13.03 10.50 -2.01
N ILE A 455 14.01 9.92 -1.31
CA ILE A 455 14.31 10.24 0.10
C ILE A 455 14.79 11.69 0.21
N ALA A 456 15.77 12.09 -0.62
CA ALA A 456 16.24 13.47 -0.67
C ALA A 456 15.11 14.46 -1.04
N LYS A 457 14.21 14.07 -1.95
CA LYS A 457 13.02 14.87 -2.28
C LYS A 457 12.11 15.08 -1.07
N VAL A 458 11.78 14.01 -0.34
CA VAL A 458 10.94 14.09 0.87
C VAL A 458 11.58 14.96 1.94
N GLN A 459 12.88 14.78 2.20
CA GLN A 459 13.62 15.59 3.18
C GLN A 459 13.61 17.08 2.82
N ASN A 460 13.81 17.43 1.54
CA ASN A 460 13.75 18.82 1.09
C ASN A 460 12.35 19.44 1.22
N VAL A 461 11.31 18.66 0.91
CA VAL A 461 9.91 19.07 1.14
C VAL A 461 9.67 19.36 2.62
N LEU A 462 10.09 18.46 3.51
CA LEU A 462 9.91 18.62 4.96
C LEU A 462 10.70 19.79 5.53
N LYS A 463 11.94 19.98 5.07
CA LYS A 463 12.77 21.14 5.44
C LYS A 463 12.07 22.46 5.10
N SER A 464 11.44 22.53 3.93
CA SER A 464 10.70 23.72 3.48
C SER A 464 9.36 23.87 4.21
N ALA A 465 8.75 22.77 4.64
CA ALA A 465 7.49 22.73 5.36
C ALA A 465 7.59 23.03 6.86
N ARG A 466 8.80 23.10 7.43
CA ARG A 466 9.05 23.17 8.88
C ARG A 466 8.27 24.29 9.58
N VAL A 467 8.16 25.47 8.96
CA VAL A 467 7.40 26.63 9.49
C VAL A 467 5.88 26.43 9.49
N HIS A 468 5.38 25.37 8.86
CA HIS A 468 3.96 25.01 8.75
C HIS A 468 3.61 23.71 9.49
N MET A 469 4.56 23.11 10.21
CA MET A 469 4.33 21.95 11.05
C MET A 469 3.69 22.35 12.39
N PHE A 470 3.17 21.37 13.13
CA PHE A 470 2.57 21.54 14.45
C PHE A 470 1.37 22.50 14.49
N PRO A 471 0.35 22.34 13.61
CA PRO A 471 -0.84 23.19 13.65
C PRO A 471 -1.59 23.01 14.98
N GLN A 472 -2.10 24.09 15.59
CA GLN A 472 -2.85 24.01 16.85
C GLN A 472 -4.28 23.47 16.67
N GLN A 473 -4.84 23.61 15.46
CA GLN A 473 -6.19 23.18 15.12
C GLN A 473 -6.26 22.75 13.65
N LEU A 474 -7.24 21.91 13.34
CA LEU A 474 -7.54 21.48 11.97
C LEU A 474 -8.81 22.14 11.45
N THR A 475 -8.80 22.49 10.18
CA THR A 475 -9.99 22.88 9.43
C THR A 475 -10.46 21.69 8.61
N LEU A 476 -11.68 21.23 8.87
CA LEU A 476 -12.30 20.17 8.08
C LEU A 476 -12.88 20.75 6.80
N THR A 477 -12.50 20.16 5.67
CA THR A 477 -13.15 20.38 4.37
C THR A 477 -13.94 19.14 3.99
N ILE A 478 -15.16 19.33 3.52
CA ILE A 478 -15.95 18.23 2.97
C ILE A 478 -15.41 17.94 1.57
N GLY A 479 -15.01 16.69 1.32
CA GLY A 479 -14.68 16.30 -0.04
C GLY A 479 -15.91 16.40 -0.94
N GLY A 480 -15.72 16.94 -2.15
CA GLY A 480 -16.82 17.08 -3.11
C GLY A 480 -17.57 15.76 -3.28
N VAL A 481 -18.90 15.82 -3.44
CA VAL A 481 -19.80 14.65 -3.50
C VAL A 481 -19.21 13.59 -4.45
N ILE A 482 -18.59 12.57 -3.86
CA ILE A 482 -17.99 11.49 -4.64
C ILE A 482 -19.16 10.70 -5.22
N LYS A 483 -19.33 10.76 -6.54
CA LYS A 483 -20.24 9.85 -7.27
C LYS A 483 -19.96 8.43 -6.76
N LYS A 484 -21.01 7.70 -6.38
CA LYS A 484 -20.95 6.32 -5.85
C LYS A 484 -19.83 5.55 -6.57
N THR A 485 -18.72 5.34 -5.88
CA THR A 485 -17.55 4.67 -6.46
C THR A 485 -17.97 3.23 -6.69
N LYS A 486 -18.23 2.85 -7.94
CA LYS A 486 -18.64 1.49 -8.27
C LYS A 486 -17.57 0.54 -7.74
N LEU A 487 -17.99 -0.42 -6.92
CA LEU A 487 -17.11 -1.47 -6.44
C LEU A 487 -16.45 -2.16 -7.65
N LYS A 488 -15.13 -2.16 -7.69
CA LYS A 488 -14.37 -2.79 -8.75
C LYS A 488 -14.35 -4.30 -8.53
N LYS A 489 -14.24 -5.06 -9.62
CA LYS A 489 -13.87 -6.49 -9.54
C LYS A 489 -12.49 -6.58 -8.87
N GLY A 490 -12.28 -7.58 -8.02
CA GLY A 490 -10.99 -7.80 -7.37
C GLY A 490 -9.87 -8.04 -8.38
N ASN A 491 -8.63 -7.88 -7.94
CA ASN A 491 -7.44 -8.09 -8.76
C ASN A 491 -7.06 -9.57 -8.94
N GLY A 492 -7.80 -10.52 -8.35
CA GLY A 492 -7.49 -11.95 -8.42
C GLY A 492 -6.35 -12.36 -7.46
N GLY A 493 -5.68 -13.46 -7.78
CA GLY A 493 -4.57 -14.04 -7.02
C GLY A 493 -4.92 -14.53 -5.62
N TRP A 494 -6.21 -14.62 -5.27
CA TRP A 494 -6.70 -15.06 -3.96
C TRP A 494 -7.90 -16.00 -4.14
N GLY A 495 -7.84 -16.89 -5.13
CA GLY A 495 -8.87 -17.89 -5.41
C GLY A 495 -8.71 -19.22 -4.67
N ASP A 496 -7.51 -19.48 -4.12
CA ASP A 496 -7.17 -20.74 -3.44
C ASP A 496 -7.81 -20.82 -2.06
N LEU A 497 -8.58 -21.88 -1.79
CA LEU A 497 -9.30 -22.04 -0.53
C LEU A 497 -8.36 -22.17 0.67
N ARG A 498 -7.14 -22.67 0.48
CA ARG A 498 -6.17 -22.80 1.58
C ARG A 498 -5.77 -21.42 2.11
N ASP A 499 -5.64 -20.41 1.24
CA ASP A 499 -5.40 -19.02 1.66
C ASP A 499 -6.62 -18.44 2.40
N HIS A 500 -7.84 -18.80 2.00
CA HIS A 500 -9.05 -18.34 2.68
C HIS A 500 -9.11 -18.90 4.11
N GLU A 501 -8.87 -20.21 4.25
CA GLU A 501 -8.87 -20.93 5.53
C GLU A 501 -7.77 -20.42 6.47
N LEU A 502 -6.54 -20.28 5.97
CA LEU A 502 -5.42 -19.75 6.74
C LEU A 502 -5.72 -18.33 7.25
N CYS A 503 -6.25 -17.45 6.40
CA CYS A 503 -6.64 -16.09 6.78
C CYS A 503 -7.75 -16.09 7.84
N LEU A 504 -8.76 -16.93 7.70
CA LEU A 504 -9.86 -17.07 8.66
C LEU A 504 -9.36 -17.57 10.02
N ASN A 505 -8.47 -18.56 10.04
CA ASN A 505 -7.91 -19.15 11.26
C ASN A 505 -7.12 -18.14 12.10
N MET A 506 -6.52 -17.12 11.48
CA MET A 506 -5.87 -16.00 12.19
C MET A 506 -6.86 -15.15 13.00
N THR A 507 -8.15 -15.21 12.67
CA THR A 507 -9.20 -14.44 13.34
C THR A 507 -9.88 -15.23 14.47
N ILE A 508 -9.99 -16.54 14.29
CA ILE A 508 -10.81 -17.42 15.13
C ILE A 508 -10.05 -17.92 16.37
N ASN A 509 -8.72 -17.87 16.37
CA ASN A 509 -7.89 -18.35 17.50
C ASN A 509 -7.15 -17.22 18.23
N PRO A 510 -7.63 -16.78 19.41
CA PRO A 510 -6.79 -16.10 20.39
C PRO A 510 -5.89 -17.07 21.17
N ILE A 511 -6.19 -18.39 21.12
CA ILE A 511 -5.58 -19.44 21.94
C ILE A 511 -5.52 -20.74 21.09
N LEU A 512 -4.48 -20.92 20.26
CA LEU A 512 -3.96 -22.27 20.02
C LEU A 512 -2.69 -22.37 20.83
N ASP A 513 -2.93 -22.82 22.06
CA ASP A 513 -1.97 -23.24 23.04
C ASP A 513 -1.13 -24.39 22.50
N THR A 514 0.04 -24.52 23.09
CA THR A 514 1.09 -25.49 22.82
C THR A 514 0.65 -26.95 22.99
N THR A 515 -0.07 -27.53 22.04
CA THR A 515 -0.24 -28.99 21.94
C THR A 515 -0.42 -29.46 20.50
N PHE A 516 0.70 -29.64 19.81
CA PHE A 516 0.92 -30.83 18.97
C PHE A 516 2.41 -31.18 19.11
N TYR A 517 2.67 -32.17 19.96
CA TYR A 517 3.85 -33.02 19.85
C TYR A 517 3.63 -34.01 18.70
#